data_AF-A0A139TTZ1-F1
#
_entry.id   AF-A0A139TTZ1-F1
#
_cell.length_a   1.000
_cell.length_b   1.000
_cell.length_c   1.000
_cell.angle_alpha   90.00
_cell.angle_beta   90.00
_cell.angle_gamma   90.00
#
_symmetry.space_group_name_H-M   'P 1'
#
loop_
_entity.id
_entity.type
_entity.pdbx_description
1 polymer ?
#
loop_
_entity_poly.entity_id
_entity_poly.type
_entity_poly.pdbx_seq_one_letter_code
_entity_poly.pdbx_strand_id
1 'polypeptide(L)'
;MNIEEKALSMFRAEPYRYNCAQTVCAALERMDLVESLSACSGGRAPDGLCGALYGALQCSPEECRVNIMARFVDRLGYSRCRELKKEGQVSCRECVSTAVSLAAGAKA
;
A
#
# COMPACT_ATOMS: atom_id res chain seq x y z
N MET A 1 -10.15 -11.17 -12.46
CA MET A 1 -9.94 -10.25 -11.32
C MET A 1 -8.57 -9.62 -11.50
N ASN A 2 -8.51 -8.30 -11.64
CA ASN A 2 -7.23 -7.58 -11.67
C ASN A 2 -6.62 -7.48 -10.25
N ILE A 3 -5.40 -6.98 -10.14
CA ILE A 3 -4.70 -6.96 -8.84
C ILE A 3 -5.33 -5.98 -7.83
N GLU A 4 -5.95 -4.91 -8.32
CA GLU A 4 -6.63 -3.91 -7.49
C GLU A 4 -7.90 -4.52 -6.88
N GLU A 5 -8.70 -5.22 -7.68
CA GLU A 5 -9.86 -5.99 -7.22
C GLU A 5 -9.46 -7.08 -6.22
N LYS A 6 -8.37 -7.82 -6.48
CA LYS A 6 -7.81 -8.81 -5.54
C LYS A 6 -7.50 -8.15 -4.20
N ALA A 7 -6.75 -7.04 -4.22
CA ALA A 7 -6.40 -6.31 -3.01
C ALA A 7 -7.65 -5.82 -2.25
N LEU A 8 -8.60 -5.19 -2.94
CA LEU A 8 -9.79 -4.63 -2.31
C LEU A 8 -10.73 -5.70 -1.74
N SER A 9 -10.75 -6.91 -2.30
CA SER A 9 -11.50 -8.05 -1.74
C SER A 9 -10.96 -8.55 -0.38
N MET A 10 -9.69 -8.25 -0.06
CA MET A 10 -9.07 -8.61 1.23
C MET A 10 -9.00 -7.43 2.20
N PHE A 11 -9.09 -6.19 1.69
CA PHE A 11 -8.97 -4.98 2.50
C PHE A 11 -10.16 -4.81 3.43
N ARG A 12 -9.90 -4.95 4.75
CA ARG A 12 -10.95 -4.82 5.80
C ARG A 12 -12.17 -5.73 5.59
N ALA A 13 -12.03 -6.79 4.79
CA ALA A 13 -13.09 -7.72 4.44
C ALA A 13 -12.81 -9.11 5.01
N GLU A 14 -13.87 -9.84 5.37
CA GLU A 14 -13.76 -11.25 5.82
C GLU A 14 -13.17 -12.15 4.72
N PRO A 15 -12.41 -13.19 5.09
CA PRO A 15 -11.96 -13.56 6.45
C PRO A 15 -10.70 -12.80 6.92
N TYR A 16 -10.12 -11.95 6.08
CA TYR A 16 -8.76 -11.44 6.27
C TYR A 16 -8.67 -10.20 7.16
N ARG A 17 -9.58 -9.25 6.96
CA ARG A 17 -9.64 -7.94 7.64
C ARG A 17 -8.32 -7.15 7.61
N TYR A 18 -7.49 -7.37 6.59
CA TYR A 18 -6.15 -6.78 6.50
C TYR A 18 -6.15 -5.25 6.51
N ASN A 19 -5.11 -4.69 7.13
CA ASN A 19 -4.81 -3.27 7.05
C ASN A 19 -4.19 -2.89 5.68
N CYS A 20 -3.93 -1.60 5.44
CA CYS A 20 -3.42 -1.13 4.14
C CYS A 20 -2.11 -1.82 3.70
N ALA A 21 -1.14 -1.98 4.60
CA ALA A 21 0.16 -2.59 4.30
C ALA A 21 0.04 -4.09 4.06
N GLN A 22 -0.70 -4.77 4.94
CA GLN A 22 -0.98 -6.20 4.85
C GLN A 22 -1.70 -6.56 3.56
N THR A 23 -2.70 -5.77 3.16
CA THR A 23 -3.44 -6.01 1.92
C THR A 23 -2.54 -5.95 0.70
N VAL A 24 -1.65 -4.96 0.60
CA VAL A 24 -0.74 -4.83 -0.54
C VAL A 24 0.20 -6.04 -0.61
N CYS A 25 0.77 -6.46 0.53
CA CYS A 25 1.65 -7.62 0.57
C CYS A 25 0.93 -8.91 0.21
N ALA A 26 -0.27 -9.14 0.77
CA ALA A 26 -1.07 -10.31 0.45
C ALA A 26 -1.46 -10.36 -1.04
N ALA A 27 -1.83 -9.21 -1.63
CA ALA A 27 -2.18 -9.14 -3.04
C ALA A 27 -0.99 -9.45 -3.96
N LEU A 28 0.21 -8.99 -3.58
CA LEU A 28 1.49 -9.24 -4.26
C LEU A 28 2.13 -10.59 -3.92
N GLU A 29 1.41 -11.44 -3.15
CA GLU A 29 1.83 -12.80 -2.78
C GLU A 29 3.06 -12.85 -1.87
N ARG A 30 3.30 -11.77 -1.13
CA ARG A 30 4.34 -11.65 -0.09
C ARG A 30 3.75 -11.92 1.30
N MET A 31 3.25 -13.13 1.48
CA MET A 31 2.62 -13.57 2.74
C MET A 31 3.62 -13.57 3.91
N ASP A 32 4.90 -13.76 3.62
CA ASP A 32 6.02 -13.66 4.56
C ASP A 32 6.09 -12.29 5.28
N LEU A 33 5.56 -11.23 4.68
CA LEU A 33 5.56 -9.89 5.25
C LEU A 33 4.30 -9.54 6.04
N VAL A 34 3.18 -10.25 5.82
CA VAL A 34 1.85 -9.82 6.27
C VAL A 34 1.75 -9.67 7.79
N GLU A 35 2.29 -10.62 8.56
CA GLU A 35 2.23 -10.56 10.02
C GLU A 35 3.04 -9.38 10.59
N SER A 36 4.25 -9.17 10.07
CA SER A 36 5.17 -8.10 10.49
C SER A 36 4.58 -6.69 10.29
N LEU A 37 3.64 -6.54 9.36
CA LEU A 37 3.02 -5.26 8.99
C LEU A 37 1.67 -4.99 9.66
N SER A 38 1.26 -5.85 10.60
CA SER A 38 0.01 -5.68 11.37
C SER A 38 -0.06 -4.36 12.13
N ALA A 39 1.08 -3.82 12.58
CA ALA A 39 1.18 -2.54 13.28
C ALA A 39 1.14 -1.31 12.36
N CYS A 40 1.31 -1.45 11.04
CA CYS A 40 1.47 -0.34 10.09
C CYS A 40 0.15 0.31 9.64
N SER A 41 -0.81 0.47 10.55
CA SER A 41 -2.11 1.13 10.27
C SER A 41 -2.16 2.55 10.84
N GLY A 42 -2.98 3.42 10.22
CA GLY A 42 -3.22 4.78 10.73
C GLY A 42 -2.00 5.72 10.72
N GLY A 43 -1.05 5.50 9.79
CA GLY A 43 0.19 6.28 9.74
C GLY A 43 1.26 5.84 10.74
N ARG A 44 1.18 4.60 11.24
CA ARG A 44 2.22 3.99 12.09
C ARG A 44 3.31 3.24 11.32
N ALA A 45 3.29 3.28 9.99
CA ALA A 45 4.46 2.88 9.22
C ALA A 45 5.63 3.83 9.52
N PRO A 46 6.89 3.41 9.30
CA PRO A 46 8.06 4.27 9.45
C PRO A 46 7.87 5.64 8.78
N ASP A 47 8.35 6.69 9.45
CA ASP A 47 8.25 8.10 9.03
C ASP A 47 6.82 8.62 8.80
N GLY A 48 5.80 7.93 9.31
CA GLY A 48 4.40 8.29 9.12
C GLY A 48 3.86 7.96 7.73
N LEU A 49 4.57 7.15 6.95
CA LEU A 49 4.18 6.77 5.60
C LEU A 49 2.77 6.16 5.55
N CYS A 50 2.14 6.30 4.39
CA CYS A 50 0.94 5.54 4.07
C CYS A 50 1.24 4.04 4.14
N GLY A 51 0.45 3.28 4.91
CA GLY A 51 0.66 1.84 5.06
C GLY A 51 0.62 1.10 3.72
N ALA A 52 -0.25 1.51 2.79
CA ALA A 52 -0.30 0.91 1.45
C ALA A 52 1.00 1.12 0.68
N LEU A 53 1.50 2.36 0.66
CA LEU A 53 2.79 2.70 0.04
C LEU A 53 3.92 1.91 0.71
N TYR A 54 3.98 1.90 2.04
CA TYR A 54 5.01 1.16 2.75
C TYR A 54 5.01 -0.34 2.39
N GLY A 55 3.84 -0.99 2.36
CA GLY A 55 3.70 -2.38 1.94
C GLY A 55 4.19 -2.62 0.51
N ALA A 56 3.88 -1.70 -0.43
CA ALA A 56 4.41 -1.75 -1.79
C ALA A 56 5.94 -1.71 -1.81
N LEU A 57 6.56 -0.79 -1.06
CA LEU A 57 8.01 -0.68 -0.99
C LEU A 57 8.68 -1.95 -0.43
N GLN A 58 8.08 -2.57 0.60
CA GLN A 58 8.60 -3.85 1.16
C GLN A 58 8.52 -5.01 0.16
N CYS A 59 7.52 -4.99 -0.73
CA CYS A 59 7.33 -6.02 -1.75
C CYS A 59 8.21 -5.84 -2.99
N SER A 60 8.84 -4.68 -3.16
CA SER A 60 9.56 -4.32 -4.38
C SER A 60 11.08 -4.32 -4.19
N PRO A 61 11.84 -4.65 -5.26
CA PRO A 61 13.29 -4.45 -5.31
C PRO A 61 13.67 -3.01 -4.98
N GLU A 62 14.85 -2.81 -4.40
CA GLU A 62 15.30 -1.52 -3.90
C GLU A 62 15.36 -0.46 -5.01
N GLU A 63 15.83 -0.85 -6.20
CA GLU A 63 15.92 -0.03 -7.40
C GLU A 63 14.56 0.51 -7.88
N CYS A 64 13.46 -0.20 -7.58
CA CYS A 64 12.11 0.22 -7.96
C CYS A 64 11.47 1.18 -6.96
N ARG A 65 11.95 1.21 -5.71
CA ARG A 65 11.27 1.89 -4.58
C ARG A 65 11.12 3.40 -4.80
N VAL A 66 12.16 4.04 -5.31
CA VAL A 66 12.16 5.48 -5.60
C VAL A 66 11.08 5.82 -6.62
N ASN A 67 11.00 5.05 -7.71
CA ASN A 67 10.01 5.26 -8.77
C ASN A 67 8.58 4.99 -8.26
N ILE A 68 8.37 3.93 -7.47
CA ILE A 68 7.06 3.63 -6.86
C ILE A 68 6.61 4.79 -5.97
N MET A 69 7.50 5.29 -5.11
CA MET A 69 7.18 6.43 -4.24
C MET A 69 6.87 7.69 -5.03
N ALA A 70 7.68 8.02 -6.03
CA ALA A 70 7.46 9.19 -6.88
C ALA A 70 6.11 9.11 -7.59
N ARG A 71 5.76 7.96 -8.20
CA ARG A 71 4.48 7.77 -8.89
C ARG A 71 3.29 7.75 -7.94
N PHE A 72 3.46 7.27 -6.71
CA PHE A 72 2.41 7.32 -5.70
C PHE A 72 2.10 8.76 -5.30
N VAL A 73 3.15 9.57 -5.07
CA VAL A 73 3.03 11.00 -4.77
C VAL A 73 2.47 11.78 -5.95
N ASP A 74 2.91 11.50 -7.17
CA ASP A 74 2.37 12.12 -8.39
C ASP A 74 0.85 11.89 -8.53
N ARG A 75 0.38 10.67 -8.22
CA ARG A 75 -1.04 10.33 -8.31
C ARG A 75 -1.89 10.87 -7.16
N LEU A 76 -1.37 10.87 -5.93
CA LEU A 76 -2.17 11.10 -4.72
C LEU A 76 -1.75 12.35 -3.92
N GLY A 77 -0.75 13.08 -4.41
CA GLY A 77 -0.21 14.31 -3.84
C GLY A 77 0.75 14.13 -2.67
N TYR A 78 0.60 13.07 -1.86
CA TYR A 78 1.34 12.90 -0.60
C TYR A 78 1.79 11.46 -0.37
N SER A 79 2.83 11.28 0.44
CA SER A 79 3.32 9.95 0.84
C SER A 79 2.89 9.55 2.25
N ARG A 80 2.60 10.51 3.14
CA ARG A 80 2.26 10.25 4.55
C ARG A 80 0.77 10.12 4.75
N CYS A 81 0.38 9.22 5.64
CA CYS A 81 -1.03 8.87 5.84
C CYS A 81 -1.88 10.07 6.28
N ARG A 82 -1.36 10.90 7.19
CA ARG A 82 -2.10 12.06 7.71
C ARG A 82 -2.36 13.12 6.65
N GLU A 83 -1.38 13.37 5.78
CA GLU A 83 -1.50 14.36 4.70
C GLU A 83 -2.50 13.89 3.64
N LEU A 84 -2.42 12.62 3.24
CA LEU A 84 -3.41 11.99 2.35
C LEU A 84 -4.84 12.10 2.90
N LYS A 85 -5.02 11.85 4.20
CA LYS A 85 -6.34 11.88 4.83
C LYS A 85 -6.89 13.29 5.03
N LYS A 86 -6.03 14.27 5.33
CA LYS A 86 -6.44 15.63 5.70
C LYS A 86 -6.47 16.57 4.51
N GLU A 87 -5.34 16.67 3.81
CA GLU A 87 -5.15 17.63 2.72
C GLU A 87 -5.62 17.04 1.39
N GLY A 88 -5.21 15.81 1.09
CA GLY A 88 -5.60 15.14 -0.16
C GLY A 88 -7.01 14.54 -0.16
N GLN A 89 -7.65 14.44 1.01
CA GLN A 89 -8.94 13.77 1.22
C GLN A 89 -9.04 12.34 0.63
N VAL A 90 -7.90 11.66 0.45
CA VAL A 90 -7.77 10.36 -0.22
C VAL A 90 -8.26 9.24 0.71
N SER A 91 -9.03 8.28 0.21
CA SER A 91 -9.46 7.12 0.97
C SER A 91 -8.36 6.05 1.10
N CYS A 92 -8.41 5.23 2.15
CA CYS A 92 -7.48 4.10 2.27
C CYS A 92 -7.63 3.09 1.13
N ARG A 93 -8.84 2.97 0.55
CA ARG A 93 -9.09 2.09 -0.61
C ARG A 93 -8.33 2.57 -1.84
N GLU A 94 -8.36 3.88 -2.10
CA GLU A 94 -7.59 4.48 -3.20
C GLU A 94 -6.09 4.32 -3.00
N CYS A 95 -5.59 4.52 -1.78
CA CYS A 95 -4.18 4.27 -1.45
C CYS A 95 -3.78 2.81 -1.72
N VAL A 96 -4.62 1.84 -1.31
CA VAL A 96 -4.36 0.41 -1.52
C VAL A 96 -4.34 0.06 -3.00
N SER A 97 -5.37 0.48 -3.76
CA SER A 97 -5.44 0.24 -5.20
C SER A 97 -4.24 0.84 -5.93
N THR A 98 -3.90 2.09 -5.64
CA THR A 98 -2.77 2.78 -6.27
C THR A 98 -1.44 2.10 -5.96
N ALA A 99 -1.18 1.79 -4.68
CA ALA A 99 0.08 1.20 -4.27
C ALA A 99 0.29 -0.21 -4.87
N VAL A 100 -0.74 -1.06 -4.87
CA VAL A 100 -0.62 -2.42 -5.40
C VAL A 100 -0.41 -2.42 -6.91
N SER A 101 -1.10 -1.53 -7.64
CA SER A 101 -0.97 -1.34 -9.09
C SER A 101 0.44 -0.89 -9.47
N LEU A 102 1.00 0.09 -8.73
CA LEU A 102 2.36 0.59 -8.95
C LEU A 102 3.42 -0.47 -8.67
N ALA A 103 3.30 -1.21 -7.58
CA ALA A 103 4.25 -2.27 -7.21
C ALA A 103 4.21 -3.45 -8.19
N ALA A 104 3.03 -3.83 -8.67
CA ALA A 104 2.89 -4.91 -9.65
C ALA A 104 3.49 -4.54 -11.01
N GLY A 105 3.29 -3.30 -11.46
CA GLY A 105 3.86 -2.80 -12.71
C GLY A 105 5.36 -2.47 -12.63
N ALA A 106 5.95 -2.49 -11.43
CA ALA A 106 7.38 -2.26 -11.23
C ALA A 106 8.20 -3.56 -11.19
N LYS A 107 7.55 -4.74 -11.26
CA LYS A 107 8.25 -6.02 -11.45
C LYS A 107 8.73 -6.10 -12.91
N ALA A 108 9.98 -5.69 -13.14
CA ALA A 108 10.75 -5.94 -14.36
C ALA A 108 11.89 -6.89 -14.01
#